data_AF-A0A2E7EBX9-F1
#
_entry.id   AF-A0A2E7EBX9-F1
#
_cell.length_a   1.000
_cell.length_b   1.000
_cell.length_c   1.000
_cell.angle_alpha   90.00
_cell.angle_beta   90.00
_cell.angle_gamma   90.00
#
_symmetry.space_group_name_H-M   'P 1'
#
loop_
_entity.id
_entity.type
_entity.pdbx_description
1 polymer ?
#
loop_
_entity_poly.entity_id
_entity_poly.type
_entity_poly.pdbx_seq_one_letter_code
_entity_poly.pdbx_strand_id
1 'polypeptide(L)'
;MKSVFPLLCMAAVSTLAMAEPQADCDVLLRMSDFTRVQIDGEWFDVVRPGAVEASLEQTGCAPIAAENQRLRDLVETQNTLLDDQETLLTRYEHQLTSYREVLDRATLLNQEYEALSKDYSIQVTRYETVSDELSGVAHDLDDLAGKYRDIASRMLNRYRLGAALGSGDEGGLAKQVHVGMESVNIYLHEYQGNTSALVGTELRW
;
A
#
# COMPACT_ATOMS: atom_id res chain seq x y z
N MET A 1 7.17 34.37 33.67
CA MET A 1 7.42 34.39 32.21
C MET A 1 6.23 33.69 31.57
N LYS A 2 5.39 34.25 30.70
CA LYS A 2 5.40 35.48 29.90
C LYS A 2 3.95 36.00 29.81
N SER A 3 3.80 37.30 30.01
CA SER A 3 2.71 38.13 29.49
C SER A 3 2.96 38.49 28.02
N VAL A 4 2.07 39.32 27.44
CA VAL A 4 2.09 39.98 26.10
C VAL A 4 1.33 39.17 25.03
N PHE A 5 0.16 39.61 24.54
CA PHE A 5 -0.07 40.78 23.68
C PHE A 5 -1.51 41.34 23.80
N PRO A 6 -1.71 42.68 23.86
CA PRO A 6 -2.95 43.31 23.47
C PRO A 6 -2.90 43.65 21.96
N LEU A 7 -3.96 43.30 21.22
CA LEU A 7 -4.14 43.72 19.84
C LEU A 7 -4.54 45.20 19.83
N LEU A 8 -3.62 46.01 19.30
CA LEU A 8 -3.88 47.35 18.82
C LEU A 8 -5.04 47.35 17.83
N CYS A 9 -6.07 48.15 18.10
CA CYS A 9 -6.89 48.73 17.04
C CYS A 9 -6.53 50.22 16.95
N MET A 10 -5.52 50.51 16.13
CA MET A 10 -5.27 51.85 15.60
C MET A 10 -6.35 52.13 14.55
N ALA A 11 -7.35 52.93 14.90
CA ALA A 11 -8.17 53.61 13.90
C ALA A 11 -7.57 55.00 13.69
N ALA A 12 -7.00 55.21 12.51
CA ALA A 12 -6.46 56.48 12.06
C ALA A 12 -7.57 57.54 12.02
N VAL A 13 -7.43 58.58 12.85
CA VAL A 13 -8.24 59.79 12.76
C VAL A 13 -7.75 60.58 11.56
N SER A 14 -8.46 60.46 10.44
CA SER A 14 -8.27 61.36 9.30
C SER A 14 -9.09 62.62 9.54
N THR A 15 -8.39 63.74 9.64
CA THR A 15 -8.92 65.09 9.76
C THR A 15 -9.69 65.48 8.51
N LEU A 16 -11.01 65.61 8.62
CA LEU A 16 -11.85 66.36 7.69
C LEU A 16 -12.35 67.60 8.43
N ALA A 17 -11.62 68.70 8.23
CA ALA A 17 -12.08 70.03 8.58
C ALA A 17 -13.14 70.45 7.55
N MET A 18 -14.40 70.57 7.98
CA MET A 18 -15.37 71.46 7.34
C MET A 18 -16.12 72.20 8.45
N ALA A 19 -16.04 73.53 8.38
CA ALA A 19 -16.73 74.45 9.25
C ALA A 19 -18.17 74.65 8.76
N GLU A 20 -19.15 74.51 9.65
CA GLU A 20 -20.50 75.11 9.57
C GLU A 20 -21.17 75.02 10.96
N PRO A 21 -22.16 75.87 11.27
CA PRO A 21 -22.48 76.29 12.63
C PRO A 21 -23.03 75.11 13.45
N GLN A 22 -22.43 74.85 14.60
CA GLN A 22 -22.95 73.92 15.59
C GLN A 22 -24.29 74.47 16.12
N ALA A 23 -25.39 74.01 15.52
CA ALA A 23 -26.63 73.91 16.27
C ALA A 23 -26.34 72.95 17.44
N ASP A 24 -26.62 73.38 18.67
CA ASP A 24 -26.51 72.52 19.87
C ASP A 24 -27.48 71.33 19.71
N CYS A 25 -26.97 70.24 19.14
CA CYS A 25 -27.66 68.97 18.97
C CYS A 25 -27.63 68.22 20.30
N ASP A 26 -28.44 68.66 21.26
CA ASP A 26 -28.58 67.97 22.54
C ASP A 26 -29.37 66.67 22.35
N VAL A 27 -28.76 65.54 22.71
CA VAL A 27 -29.47 64.25 22.78
C VAL A 27 -30.21 64.19 24.11
N LEU A 28 -31.53 64.40 24.06
CA LEU A 28 -32.43 64.27 25.20
C LEU A 28 -32.78 62.79 25.40
N LEU A 29 -32.07 62.12 26.32
CA LEU A 29 -32.38 60.77 26.77
C LEU A 29 -33.16 60.81 28.09
N ARG A 30 -34.24 60.04 28.17
CA ARG A 30 -35.04 59.85 29.37
C ARG A 30 -34.66 58.54 30.03
N MET A 31 -34.97 58.38 31.32
CA MET A 31 -34.77 57.12 32.04
C MET A 31 -35.51 55.93 31.38
N SER A 32 -36.59 56.18 30.63
CA SER A 32 -37.31 55.18 29.83
C SER A 32 -36.53 54.62 28.64
N ASP A 33 -35.48 55.34 28.23
CA ASP A 33 -34.70 55.06 27.03
C ASP A 33 -33.51 54.17 27.33
N PHE A 34 -33.30 53.80 28.59
CA PHE A 34 -32.27 52.86 29.02
C PHE A 34 -32.88 51.49 29.25
N THR A 35 -32.17 50.46 28.84
CA THR A 35 -32.46 49.05 29.11
C THR A 35 -31.29 48.43 29.83
N ARG A 36 -31.58 47.73 30.92
CA ARG A 36 -30.56 47.05 31.70
C ARG A 36 -30.20 45.71 31.05
N VAL A 37 -28.94 45.58 30.65
CA VAL A 37 -28.40 44.39 29.99
C VAL A 37 -27.29 43.81 30.86
N GLN A 38 -27.20 42.48 30.94
CA GLN A 38 -26.12 41.81 31.64
C GLN A 38 -25.04 41.42 30.64
N ILE A 39 -23.82 41.93 30.84
CA ILE A 39 -22.64 41.61 30.00
C ILE A 39 -21.56 41.11 30.95
N ASP A 40 -21.05 39.90 30.70
CA ASP A 40 -20.01 39.24 31.51
C ASP A 40 -20.30 39.19 33.03
N GLY A 41 -21.59 39.10 33.40
CA GLY A 41 -22.03 38.99 34.80
C GLY A 41 -22.32 40.32 35.50
N GLU A 42 -21.95 41.46 34.91
CA GLU A 42 -22.24 42.81 35.42
C GLU A 42 -23.45 43.45 34.71
N TRP A 43 -24.19 44.30 35.43
CA TRP A 43 -25.38 44.98 34.91
C TRP A 43 -25.00 46.36 34.36
N PHE A 44 -25.29 46.59 33.08
CA PHE A 44 -25.08 47.86 32.40
C PHE A 44 -26.42 48.45 31.95
N ASP A 45 -26.61 49.74 32.18
CA ASP A 45 -27.76 50.48 31.64
C ASP A 45 -27.37 50.99 30.25
N VAL A 46 -27.88 50.33 29.22
CA VAL A 46 -27.56 50.60 27.80
C VAL A 46 -28.72 51.37 27.17
N VAL A 47 -28.41 52.38 26.35
CA VAL A 47 -29.43 53.12 25.62
C VAL A 47 -30.14 52.18 24.63
N ARG A 48 -31.47 52.19 24.64
CA ARG A 48 -32.31 51.35 23.79
C ARG A 48 -32.05 51.67 22.32
N PRO A 49 -32.01 50.65 21.44
CA PRO A 49 -31.95 50.88 20.00
C PRO A 49 -33.09 51.79 19.55
N GLY A 50 -32.78 52.85 18.79
CA GLY A 50 -33.76 53.81 18.29
C GLY A 50 -34.00 55.03 19.18
N ALA A 51 -33.57 55.03 20.46
CA ALA A 51 -33.84 56.15 21.36
C ALA A 51 -32.96 57.38 21.08
N VAL A 52 -31.71 57.15 20.67
CA VAL A 52 -30.81 58.23 20.20
C VAL A 52 -31.33 58.82 18.89
N GLU A 53 -31.78 57.97 17.97
CA GLU A 53 -32.36 58.40 16.68
C GLU A 53 -33.64 59.22 16.89
N ALA A 54 -34.56 58.76 17.73
CA ALA A 54 -35.81 59.45 18.04
C ALA A 54 -35.57 60.82 18.72
N SER A 55 -34.50 60.93 19.51
CA SER A 55 -34.09 62.20 20.13
C SER A 55 -33.49 63.16 19.10
N LEU A 56 -32.66 62.66 18.20
CA LEU A 56 -32.03 63.44 17.11
C LEU A 56 -33.02 63.91 16.06
N GLU A 57 -34.07 63.13 15.77
CA GLU A 57 -35.18 63.53 14.89
C GLU A 57 -35.99 64.68 15.51
N GLN A 58 -36.20 64.67 16.83
CA GLN A 58 -36.93 65.71 17.54
C GLN A 58 -36.15 67.03 17.63
N THR A 59 -34.81 66.98 17.64
CA THR A 59 -33.94 68.16 17.74
C THR A 59 -33.47 68.71 16.39
N GLY A 60 -33.92 68.12 15.27
CA GLY A 60 -33.60 68.61 13.93
C GLY A 60 -32.20 68.22 13.41
N CYS A 61 -31.56 67.23 14.04
CA CYS A 61 -30.19 66.79 13.76
C CYS A 61 -30.13 65.63 12.75
N ALA A 62 -30.87 65.78 11.64
CA ALA A 62 -30.96 64.81 10.55
C ALA A 62 -29.61 64.26 10.03
N PRO A 63 -28.53 65.06 9.84
CA PRO A 63 -27.26 64.51 9.34
C PRO A 63 -26.57 63.56 10.34
N ILE A 64 -26.73 63.78 11.65
CA ILE A 64 -26.14 62.91 12.68
C ILE A 64 -26.91 61.59 12.77
N ALA A 65 -28.24 61.62 12.63
CA ALA A 65 -29.06 60.41 12.57
C ALA A 65 -28.70 59.55 11.34
N ALA A 66 -28.49 60.18 10.18
CA ALA A 66 -28.09 59.48 8.96
C ALA A 66 -26.70 58.81 9.09
N GLU A 67 -25.73 59.48 9.71
CA GLU A 67 -24.40 58.88 9.91
C GLU A 67 -24.42 57.75 10.95
N ASN A 68 -25.20 57.87 12.03
CA ASN A 68 -25.37 56.78 12.99
C ASN A 68 -26.01 55.54 12.35
N GLN A 69 -26.98 55.73 11.47
CA GLN A 69 -27.55 54.62 10.71
C GLN A 69 -26.51 53.96 9.81
N ARG A 70 -25.71 54.77 9.08
CA ARG A 70 -24.63 54.25 8.24
C ARG A 70 -23.60 53.45 9.03
N LEU A 71 -23.22 53.91 10.22
CA LEU A 71 -22.29 53.20 11.08
C LEU A 71 -22.87 51.87 11.57
N ARG A 72 -24.17 51.81 11.89
CA ARG A 72 -24.86 50.56 12.25
C ARG A 72 -24.85 49.57 11.09
N ASP A 73 -25.21 50.02 9.89
CA ASP A 73 -25.22 49.18 8.69
C ASP A 73 -23.81 48.63 8.40
N LEU A 74 -22.77 49.45 8.61
CA LEU A 74 -21.38 49.03 8.45
C LEU A 74 -20.97 47.98 9.50
N VAL A 75 -21.34 48.18 10.77
CA VAL A 75 -21.06 47.21 11.84
C VAL A 75 -21.79 45.88 11.59
N GLU A 76 -23.04 45.92 11.13
CA GLU A 76 -23.78 44.72 10.75
C GLU A 76 -23.11 43.98 9.58
N THR A 77 -22.65 44.73 8.57
CA THR A 77 -21.90 44.18 7.45
C THR A 77 -20.55 43.56 7.89
N GLN A 78 -19.86 44.17 8.84
CA GLN A 78 -18.61 43.61 9.37
C GLN A 78 -18.84 42.36 10.22
N ASN A 79 -19.89 42.36 11.04
CA ASN A 79 -20.22 41.20 11.87
C ASN A 79 -20.63 40.00 11.02
N THR A 80 -21.41 40.22 9.95
CA THR A 80 -21.76 39.16 9.00
C THR A 80 -20.52 38.61 8.28
N LEU A 81 -19.60 39.48 7.86
CA LEU A 81 -18.32 39.04 7.27
C LEU A 81 -17.47 38.22 8.25
N LEU A 82 -17.46 38.58 9.53
CA LEU A 82 -16.74 37.81 10.56
C LEU A 82 -17.35 36.42 10.77
N ASP A 83 -18.68 36.32 10.83
CA ASP A 83 -19.41 35.04 10.94
C ASP A 83 -19.14 34.13 9.73
N ASP A 84 -19.12 34.71 8.53
CA ASP A 84 -18.76 34.01 7.30
C ASP A 84 -17.30 33.51 7.34
N GLN A 85 -16.36 34.33 7.83
CA GLN A 85 -14.95 33.95 7.97
C GLN A 85 -14.75 32.85 9.02
N GLU A 86 -15.42 32.93 10.16
CA GLU A 86 -15.38 31.89 11.19
C GLU A 86 -15.90 30.57 10.64
N THR A 87 -17.04 30.62 9.93
CA THR A 87 -17.60 29.46 9.25
C THR A 87 -16.62 28.85 8.24
N LEU A 88 -15.92 29.68 7.45
CA LEU A 88 -14.90 29.21 6.52
C LEU A 88 -13.72 28.55 7.23
N LEU A 89 -13.23 29.15 8.32
CA LEU A 89 -12.15 28.57 9.13
C LEU A 89 -12.54 27.20 9.67
N THR A 90 -13.74 27.04 10.23
CA THR A 90 -14.22 25.74 10.70
C THR A 90 -14.29 24.71 9.57
N ARG A 91 -14.74 25.10 8.37
CA ARG A 91 -14.74 24.20 7.21
C ARG A 91 -13.32 23.78 6.80
N TYR A 92 -12.37 24.71 6.81
CA TYR A 92 -10.97 24.40 6.50
C TYR A 92 -10.33 23.48 7.53
N GLU A 93 -10.58 23.69 8.82
CA GLU A 93 -10.10 22.81 9.89
C GLU A 93 -10.65 21.40 9.76
N HIS A 94 -11.94 21.28 9.42
CA HIS A 94 -12.56 19.99 9.15
C HIS A 94 -11.93 19.30 7.94
N GLN A 95 -11.72 20.02 6.83
CA GLN A 95 -11.03 19.49 5.66
C GLN A 95 -9.60 19.04 5.98
N LEU A 96 -8.84 19.83 6.74
CA LEU A 96 -7.47 19.50 7.12
C LEU A 96 -7.42 18.22 7.96
N THR A 97 -8.38 18.05 8.86
CA THR A 97 -8.52 16.82 9.66
C THR A 97 -8.83 15.62 8.77
N SER A 98 -9.78 15.76 7.84
CA SER A 98 -10.10 14.70 6.88
C SER A 98 -8.89 14.33 6.00
N TYR A 99 -8.12 15.30 5.53
CA TYR A 99 -6.89 15.04 4.76
C TYR A 99 -5.84 14.29 5.57
N ARG A 100 -5.66 14.62 6.85
CA ARG A 100 -4.75 13.88 7.74
C ARG A 100 -5.20 12.43 7.91
N GLU A 101 -6.49 12.20 8.15
CA GLU A 101 -7.03 10.84 8.25
C GLU A 101 -6.79 10.03 6.97
N VAL A 102 -6.98 10.64 5.80
CA VAL A 102 -6.72 9.98 4.52
C VAL A 102 -5.23 9.66 4.37
N LEU A 103 -4.34 10.59 4.73
CA LEU A 103 -2.90 10.40 4.69
C LEU A 103 -2.44 9.27 5.62
N ASP A 104 -2.98 9.21 6.83
CA ASP A 104 -2.67 8.17 7.80
C ASP A 104 -3.12 6.79 7.30
N ARG A 105 -4.33 6.71 6.71
CA ARG A 105 -4.83 5.48 6.07
C ARG A 105 -3.96 5.05 4.89
N ALA A 106 -3.55 5.99 4.04
CA ALA A 106 -2.67 5.69 2.91
C ALA A 106 -1.29 5.20 3.38
N THR A 107 -0.77 5.78 4.47
CA THR A 107 0.50 5.38 5.06
C THR A 107 0.42 3.96 5.62
N LEU A 108 -0.65 3.64 6.35
CA LEU A 108 -0.88 2.29 6.87
C LEU A 108 -1.00 1.27 5.74
N LEU A 109 -1.77 1.59 4.70
CA LEU A 109 -1.93 0.72 3.53
C LEU A 109 -0.58 0.47 2.84
N ASN A 110 0.27 1.49 2.70
CA ASN A 110 1.60 1.32 2.13
C ASN A 110 2.48 0.37 2.96
N GLN A 111 2.42 0.47 4.30
CA GLN A 111 3.14 -0.44 5.19
C GLN A 111 2.65 -1.89 5.05
N GLU A 112 1.34 -2.10 4.90
CA GLU A 112 0.77 -3.43 4.64
C GLU A 112 1.26 -4.01 3.30
N TYR A 113 1.31 -3.18 2.25
CA TYR A 113 1.86 -3.60 0.95
C TYR A 113 3.35 -3.94 1.02
N GLU A 114 4.15 -3.16 1.75
CA GLU A 114 5.57 -3.45 1.95
C GLU A 114 5.76 -4.78 2.69
N ALA A 115 4.97 -5.03 3.74
CA ALA A 115 4.99 -6.30 4.46
C ALA A 115 4.63 -7.48 3.54
N LEU A 116 3.55 -7.34 2.76
CA LEU A 116 3.13 -8.37 1.81
C LEU A 116 4.20 -8.62 0.73
N SER A 117 4.82 -7.56 0.21
CA SER A 117 5.90 -7.69 -0.78
C SER A 117 7.09 -8.46 -0.21
N LYS A 118 7.43 -8.23 1.07
CA LYS A 118 8.51 -8.94 1.75
C LYS A 118 8.16 -10.42 1.94
N ASP A 119 6.94 -10.73 2.36
CA ASP A 119 6.48 -12.11 2.51
C ASP A 119 6.49 -12.85 1.18
N TYR A 120 6.07 -12.19 0.10
CA TYR A 120 6.12 -12.77 -1.25
C TYR A 120 7.56 -13.05 -1.69
N SER A 121 8.49 -12.11 -1.43
CA SER A 121 9.91 -12.33 -1.72
C SER A 121 10.47 -13.54 -0.96
N ILE A 122 10.12 -13.71 0.31
CA ILE A 122 10.52 -14.87 1.10
C ILE A 122 9.95 -16.15 0.51
N GLN A 123 8.69 -16.12 0.07
CA GLN A 123 8.03 -17.28 -0.53
C GLN A 123 8.70 -17.69 -1.85
N VAL A 124 9.06 -16.72 -2.70
CA VAL A 124 9.81 -16.99 -3.94
C VAL A 124 11.13 -17.69 -3.64
N THR A 125 11.93 -17.17 -2.71
CA THR A 125 13.20 -17.81 -2.33
C THR A 125 13.02 -19.22 -1.78
N ARG A 126 11.95 -19.47 -1.02
CA ARG A 126 11.62 -20.83 -0.56
C ARG A 126 11.30 -21.76 -1.72
N TYR A 127 10.52 -21.30 -2.69
CA TYR A 127 10.22 -22.11 -3.88
C TYR A 127 11.46 -22.39 -4.72
N GLU A 128 12.34 -21.42 -4.90
CA GLU A 128 13.62 -21.61 -5.59
C GLU A 128 14.45 -22.68 -4.86
N THR A 129 14.55 -22.59 -3.53
CA THR A 129 15.29 -23.58 -2.72
C THR A 129 14.71 -25.00 -2.89
N VAL A 130 13.39 -25.14 -2.81
CA VAL A 130 12.73 -26.44 -3.01
C VAL A 130 12.93 -26.97 -4.43
N SER A 131 12.90 -26.08 -5.43
CA SER A 131 13.16 -26.44 -6.82
C SER A 131 14.58 -26.97 -7.01
N ASP A 132 15.57 -26.30 -6.41
CA ASP A 132 16.97 -26.72 -6.46
C ASP A 132 17.19 -28.07 -5.77
N GLU A 133 16.58 -28.28 -4.59
CA GLU A 133 16.62 -29.55 -3.88
C GLU A 133 16.01 -30.69 -4.73
N LEU A 134 14.86 -30.46 -5.35
CA LEU A 134 14.21 -31.43 -6.24
C LEU A 134 15.08 -31.75 -7.46
N SER A 135 15.73 -30.73 -8.04
CA SER A 135 16.68 -30.94 -9.14
C SER A 135 17.88 -31.77 -8.69
N GLY A 136 18.39 -31.54 -7.47
CA GLY A 136 19.45 -32.35 -6.87
C GLY A 136 19.04 -33.81 -6.72
N VAL A 137 17.86 -34.07 -6.15
CA VAL A 137 17.31 -35.43 -6.02
C VAL A 137 17.14 -36.12 -7.38
N ALA A 138 16.66 -35.39 -8.39
CA ALA A 138 16.53 -35.94 -9.73
C ALA A 138 17.89 -36.35 -10.32
N HIS A 139 18.94 -35.55 -10.08
CA HIS A 139 20.29 -35.86 -10.51
C HIS A 139 20.88 -37.08 -9.79
N ASP A 140 20.68 -37.17 -8.47
CA ASP A 140 21.14 -38.31 -7.67
C ASP A 140 20.45 -39.62 -8.10
N LEU A 141 19.16 -39.56 -8.44
CA LEU A 141 18.42 -40.71 -8.96
C LEU A 141 18.91 -41.13 -10.35
N ASP A 142 19.24 -40.18 -11.21
CA ASP A 142 19.80 -40.47 -12.54
C ASP A 142 21.20 -41.11 -12.44
N ASP A 143 22.06 -40.57 -11.56
CA ASP A 143 23.37 -41.16 -11.27
C ASP A 143 23.25 -42.59 -10.70
N LEU A 144 22.31 -42.79 -9.77
CA LEU A 144 22.03 -44.12 -9.22
C LEU A 144 21.55 -45.08 -10.32
N ALA A 145 20.62 -44.65 -11.18
CA ALA A 145 20.16 -45.44 -12.30
C ALA A 145 21.30 -45.78 -13.28
N GLY A 146 22.21 -44.82 -13.51
CA GLY A 146 23.44 -45.01 -14.29
C GLY A 146 24.34 -46.10 -13.68
N LYS A 147 24.59 -46.06 -12.37
CA LYS A 147 25.37 -47.07 -11.65
C LYS A 147 24.74 -48.46 -11.73
N TYR A 148 23.41 -48.56 -11.56
CA TYR A 148 22.70 -49.83 -11.73
C TYR A 148 22.81 -50.37 -13.15
N ARG A 149 22.70 -49.49 -14.16
CA ARG A 149 22.87 -49.86 -15.56
C ARG A 149 24.27 -50.38 -15.85
N ASP A 150 25.30 -49.73 -15.31
CA ASP A 150 26.69 -50.18 -15.43
C ASP A 150 26.87 -51.57 -14.79
N ILE A 151 26.41 -51.77 -13.55
CA ILE A 151 26.46 -53.07 -12.87
C ILE A 151 25.74 -54.16 -13.68
N ALA A 152 24.52 -53.89 -14.14
CA ALA A 152 23.75 -54.82 -14.95
C ALA A 152 24.48 -55.17 -16.25
N SER A 153 25.06 -54.16 -16.92
CA SER A 153 25.85 -54.39 -18.14
C SER A 153 27.10 -55.24 -17.87
N ARG A 154 27.78 -55.03 -16.75
CA ARG A 154 28.95 -55.84 -16.33
C ARG A 154 28.57 -57.26 -15.94
N MET A 155 27.37 -57.49 -15.40
CA MET A 155 26.88 -58.84 -15.13
C MET A 155 26.49 -59.56 -16.43
N LEU A 156 25.76 -58.87 -17.33
CA LEU A 156 25.34 -59.44 -18.61
C LEU A 156 26.53 -59.68 -19.56
N ASN A 157 27.52 -58.80 -19.58
CA ASN A 157 28.76 -59.03 -20.33
C ASN A 157 29.60 -60.18 -19.77
N ARG A 158 29.38 -60.54 -18.50
CA ARG A 158 30.08 -61.66 -17.87
C ARG A 158 29.48 -63.01 -18.21
N TYR A 159 28.21 -63.12 -18.57
CA TYR A 159 27.60 -64.42 -18.90
C TYR A 159 26.91 -64.36 -20.25
N ARG A 160 27.47 -65.03 -21.25
CA ARG A 160 26.91 -65.14 -22.60
C ARG A 160 26.26 -66.50 -22.74
N LEU A 161 24.97 -66.52 -23.01
CA LEU A 161 24.22 -67.73 -23.32
C LEU A 161 23.74 -67.60 -24.76
N GLY A 162 24.06 -68.58 -25.59
CA GLY A 162 23.57 -68.61 -26.96
C GLY A 162 23.24 -70.02 -27.40
N ALA A 163 22.20 -70.14 -28.19
CA ALA A 163 21.84 -71.38 -28.87
C ALA A 163 21.82 -71.11 -30.37
N ALA A 164 22.42 -71.99 -31.15
CA ALA A 164 22.37 -71.99 -32.60
C ALA A 164 21.75 -73.30 -33.07
N LEU A 165 20.85 -73.19 -34.03
CA LEU A 165 20.20 -74.31 -34.70
C LEU A 165 20.48 -74.15 -36.19
N GLY A 166 21.19 -75.11 -36.77
CA GLY A 166 21.56 -75.12 -38.19
C GLY A 166 21.05 -76.38 -38.87
N SER A 167 20.55 -76.25 -40.10
CA SER A 167 20.30 -77.38 -41.00
C SER A 167 21.48 -77.47 -41.96
N GLY A 168 22.21 -78.59 -41.97
CA GLY A 168 23.24 -78.85 -42.97
C GLY A 168 22.66 -79.60 -44.18
N ASP A 169 23.33 -79.48 -45.34
CA ASP A 169 22.90 -80.09 -46.62
C ASP A 169 22.81 -81.63 -46.59
N GLU A 170 23.31 -82.28 -45.55
CA GLU A 170 23.31 -83.74 -45.39
C GLU A 170 22.22 -84.27 -44.42
N GLY A 171 21.14 -83.51 -44.19
CA GLY A 171 19.92 -84.00 -43.54
C GLY A 171 19.96 -84.13 -42.01
N GLY A 172 21.02 -83.65 -41.35
CA GLY A 172 21.14 -83.61 -39.89
C GLY A 172 20.91 -82.22 -39.31
N LEU A 173 20.10 -82.13 -38.24
CA LEU A 173 19.97 -80.92 -37.42
C LEU A 173 21.21 -80.77 -36.53
N ALA A 174 22.03 -79.75 -36.80
CA ALA A 174 23.13 -79.38 -35.93
C ALA A 174 22.60 -78.46 -34.83
N LYS A 175 22.81 -78.87 -33.58
CA LYS A 175 22.42 -78.09 -32.41
C LYS A 175 23.67 -77.67 -31.65
N GLN A 176 23.77 -76.38 -31.37
CA GLN A 176 24.84 -75.85 -30.55
C GLN A 176 24.25 -75.04 -29.41
N VAL A 177 24.68 -75.32 -28.19
CA VAL A 177 24.43 -74.45 -27.04
C VAL A 177 25.78 -74.03 -26.51
N HIS A 178 25.95 -72.75 -26.25
CA HIS A 178 27.16 -72.24 -25.64
C HIS A 178 26.87 -71.39 -24.42
N VAL A 179 27.75 -71.53 -23.44
CA VAL A 179 27.80 -70.73 -22.23
C VAL A 179 29.20 -70.17 -22.11
N GLY A 180 29.28 -68.85 -22.02
CA GLY A 180 30.52 -68.10 -21.98
C GLY A 180 30.62 -67.26 -20.74
N MET A 181 31.82 -67.21 -20.15
CA MET A 181 32.18 -66.23 -19.14
C MET A 181 33.39 -65.41 -19.57
N GLU A 182 33.20 -64.09 -19.68
CA GLU A 182 34.22 -63.14 -20.14
C GLU A 182 34.84 -63.53 -21.51
N SER A 183 36.08 -64.06 -21.50
CA SER A 183 36.81 -64.49 -22.69
C SER A 183 36.76 -66.00 -22.92
N VAL A 184 36.14 -66.79 -22.04
CA VAL A 184 36.12 -68.26 -22.09
C VAL A 184 34.72 -68.74 -22.41
N ASN A 185 34.58 -69.52 -23.47
CA ASN A 185 33.32 -70.10 -23.93
C ASN A 185 33.38 -71.62 -23.94
N ILE A 186 32.32 -72.25 -23.44
CA ILE A 186 32.09 -73.69 -23.57
C ILE A 186 30.98 -73.88 -24.59
N TYR A 187 31.29 -74.59 -25.68
CA TYR A 187 30.34 -74.94 -26.73
C TYR A 187 30.03 -76.43 -26.64
N LEU A 188 28.76 -76.75 -26.51
CA LEU A 188 28.24 -78.11 -26.66
C LEU A 188 27.64 -78.21 -28.06
N HIS A 189 28.14 -79.13 -28.86
CA HIS A 189 27.69 -79.35 -30.23
C HIS A 189 27.25 -80.80 -30.40
N GLU A 190 26.03 -80.98 -30.87
CA GLU A 190 25.44 -82.28 -31.22
C GLU A 190 25.29 -82.36 -32.74
N TYR A 191 25.90 -83.38 -33.34
CA TYR A 191 25.80 -83.65 -34.76
C TYR A 191 25.74 -85.17 -35.00
N GLN A 192 24.71 -85.62 -35.73
CA GLN A 192 24.47 -87.03 -36.04
C GLN A 192 24.53 -87.97 -34.81
N GLY A 193 23.97 -87.53 -33.67
CA GLY A 193 23.90 -88.33 -32.44
C GLY A 193 25.18 -88.39 -31.62
N ASN A 194 26.25 -87.69 -32.04
CA ASN A 194 27.48 -87.54 -31.27
C ASN A 194 27.52 -86.16 -30.61
N THR A 195 27.71 -86.16 -29.29
CA THR A 195 27.89 -84.94 -28.50
C THR A 195 29.37 -84.64 -28.32
N SER A 196 29.78 -83.43 -28.64
CA SER A 196 31.14 -82.93 -28.46
C SER A 196 31.13 -81.65 -27.63
N ALA A 197 32.14 -81.47 -26.79
CA ALA A 197 32.34 -80.27 -26.00
C ALA A 197 33.64 -79.60 -26.42
N LEU A 198 33.58 -78.30 -26.69
CA LEU A 198 34.71 -77.49 -27.08
C LEU A 198 34.85 -76.35 -26.08
N VAL A 199 36.05 -76.15 -25.55
CA VAL A 199 36.38 -74.97 -24.74
C VAL A 199 37.23 -74.07 -25.62
N GLY A 200 36.74 -72.86 -25.88
CA GLY A 200 37.42 -71.89 -26.74
C GLY A 200 37.46 -70.52 -26.08
N THR A 201 38.40 -69.68 -26.48
CA THR A 201 38.42 -68.28 -26.07
C THR A 201 38.00 -67.39 -27.23
N GLU A 202 37.23 -66.34 -26.97
CA GLU A 202 36.83 -65.36 -27.98
C GLU A 202 37.85 -64.22 -28.02
N LEU A 203 38.53 -64.06 -29.16
CA LEU A 203 39.35 -62.90 -29.45
C LEU A 203 38.43 -61.75 -29.89
N ARG A 204 38.26 -60.75 -29.01
CA ARG A 204 37.57 -59.48 -29.35
C ARG A 204 38.61 -58.50 -29.87
N TRP A 205 38.42 -58.01 -31.10
CA TRP A 205 39.23 -56.97 -31.75
C TRP A 205 38.42 -55.67 -31.78
#